data_AF-X0UCW5-F1
#
_entry.id   AF-X0UCW5-F1
#
_cell.length_a   1.000
_cell.length_b   1.000
_cell.length_c   1.000
_cell.angle_alpha   90.00
_cell.angle_beta   90.00
_cell.angle_gamma   90.00
#
_symmetry.space_group_name_H-M   'P 1'
#
loop_
_entity.id
_entity.type
_entity.pdbx_description
1 polymer ?
#
loop_
_entity_poly.entity_id
_entity_poly.type
_entity_poly.pdbx_seq_one_letter_code
_entity_poly.pdbx_strand_id
1 'polypeptide(L)'
;IGTSGGISGARHGACFMAGGDRDAYEVVAPILKDLAVDDEGALFVGAPGSGHFAKLIHNAIEFGMLQAIGEGVELLKRSGYELDLVALFNNWMHGSVIRSWLTELMGKALAEHPGFGELSTYVEDTGEVKWVLDWALEQDIPTPAVSVAQTALMQYRDLDSPTAKAVALLRNQFGGHPLHPASERERR
;
A
#
# COMPACT_ATOMS: atom_id res chain seq x y z
N ILE A 1 -14.66 -13.84 8.14
CA ILE A 1 -14.69 -13.64 6.67
C ILE A 1 -13.85 -12.40 6.39
N GLY A 2 -12.90 -12.49 5.46
CA GLY A 2 -12.16 -11.32 4.99
C GLY A 2 -12.97 -10.54 3.97
N THR A 3 -12.93 -9.20 4.03
CA THR A 3 -13.68 -8.32 3.10
C THR A 3 -12.78 -7.25 2.48
N SER A 4 -12.97 -6.94 1.19
CA SER A 4 -12.22 -5.90 0.47
C SER A 4 -13.13 -5.12 -0.50
N GLY A 5 -12.70 -3.92 -0.92
CA GLY A 5 -13.45 -3.02 -1.83
C GLY A 5 -13.68 -1.58 -1.32
N GLY A 6 -13.24 -1.27 -0.10
CA GLY A 6 -13.38 0.05 0.50
C GLY A 6 -14.83 0.51 0.68
N ILE A 7 -15.05 1.82 0.83
CA ILE A 7 -16.40 2.38 1.03
C ILE A 7 -17.30 2.15 -0.19
N SER A 8 -16.74 2.21 -1.40
CA SER A 8 -17.52 1.98 -2.62
C SER A 8 -17.95 0.52 -2.75
N GLY A 9 -17.04 -0.43 -2.57
CA GLY A 9 -17.37 -1.86 -2.62
C GLY A 9 -18.34 -2.27 -1.51
N ALA A 10 -18.21 -1.70 -0.32
CA ALA A 10 -19.18 -1.93 0.76
C ALA A 10 -20.62 -1.49 0.40
N ARG A 11 -20.79 -0.56 -0.54
CA ARG A 11 -22.10 -0.06 -0.99
C ARG A 11 -22.59 -0.71 -2.29
N HIS A 12 -21.69 -1.06 -3.19
CA HIS A 12 -22.03 -1.45 -4.57
C HIS A 12 -21.57 -2.86 -4.94
N GLY A 13 -20.99 -3.61 -4.00
CA GLY A 13 -20.50 -4.96 -4.21
C GLY A 13 -19.07 -5.14 -3.71
N ALA A 14 -18.88 -6.02 -2.73
CA ALA A 14 -17.58 -6.25 -2.10
C ALA A 14 -16.92 -7.56 -2.56
N CYS A 15 -15.66 -7.75 -2.18
CA CYS A 15 -14.96 -9.03 -2.29
C CYS A 15 -14.98 -9.74 -0.93
N PHE A 16 -15.42 -11.00 -0.88
CA PHE A 16 -15.55 -11.83 0.31
C PHE A 16 -14.68 -13.09 0.23
N MET A 17 -13.83 -13.26 1.25
CA MET A 17 -12.97 -14.43 1.45
C MET A 17 -13.44 -15.17 2.71
N ALA A 18 -14.26 -16.21 2.53
CA ALA A 18 -14.88 -16.91 3.64
C ALA A 18 -14.11 -18.18 4.02
N GLY A 19 -13.60 -18.23 5.25
CA GLY A 19 -13.04 -19.44 5.84
C GLY A 19 -13.87 -19.86 7.05
N GLY A 20 -14.00 -21.16 7.28
CA GLY A 20 -14.83 -21.69 8.35
C GLY A 20 -15.28 -23.13 8.10
N ASP A 21 -16.38 -23.50 8.73
CA ASP A 21 -17.10 -24.73 8.43
C ASP A 21 -17.79 -24.63 7.06
N ARG A 22 -17.75 -25.73 6.30
CA ARG A 22 -18.25 -25.79 4.93
C ARG A 22 -19.77 -25.65 4.88
N ASP A 23 -20.46 -26.36 5.76
CA ASP A 23 -21.92 -26.39 5.81
C ASP A 23 -22.45 -25.02 6.27
N ALA A 24 -21.78 -24.41 7.25
CA ALA A 24 -22.07 -23.04 7.67
C ALA A 24 -21.87 -22.03 6.54
N TYR A 25 -20.84 -22.18 5.69
CA TYR A 25 -20.69 -21.32 4.52
C TYR A 25 -21.86 -21.48 3.56
N GLU A 26 -22.30 -22.71 3.25
CA GLU A 26 -23.41 -22.93 2.30
C GLU A 26 -24.70 -22.21 2.73
N VAL A 27 -24.91 -22.06 4.04
CA VAL A 27 -26.03 -21.27 4.58
C VAL A 27 -25.88 -19.78 4.28
N VAL A 28 -24.68 -19.20 4.44
CA VAL A 28 -24.46 -17.75 4.26
C VAL A 28 -24.07 -17.35 2.83
N ALA A 29 -23.67 -18.31 1.99
CA ALA A 29 -23.18 -18.07 0.64
C ALA A 29 -24.16 -17.27 -0.24
N PRO A 30 -25.49 -17.51 -0.20
CA PRO A 30 -26.42 -16.72 -1.00
C PRO A 30 -26.37 -15.22 -0.65
N ILE A 31 -26.25 -14.88 0.64
CA ILE A 31 -26.16 -13.49 1.09
C ILE A 31 -24.82 -12.88 0.68
N LEU A 32 -23.72 -13.62 0.84
CA LEU A 32 -22.40 -13.12 0.45
C LEU A 32 -22.30 -12.86 -1.05
N LYS A 33 -22.91 -13.72 -1.88
CA LYS A 33 -22.96 -13.55 -3.34
C LYS A 33 -23.85 -12.37 -3.75
N ASP A 34 -24.99 -12.18 -3.10
CA ASP A 34 -25.86 -11.03 -3.35
C ASP A 34 -25.19 -9.69 -3.01
N LEU A 35 -24.36 -9.68 -1.96
CA LEU A 35 -23.57 -8.51 -1.55
C LEU A 35 -22.24 -8.36 -2.33
N ALA A 36 -21.86 -9.35 -3.12
CA ALA A 36 -20.60 -9.34 -3.84
C ALA A 36 -20.68 -8.45 -5.08
N VAL A 37 -19.51 -8.06 -5.61
CA VAL A 37 -19.44 -7.28 -6.87
C VAL A 37 -20.00 -8.06 -8.07
N ASP A 38 -19.85 -9.38 -8.05
CA ASP A 38 -20.37 -10.33 -9.03
C ASP A 38 -20.40 -11.74 -8.41
N ASP A 39 -20.79 -12.74 -9.21
CA ASP A 39 -20.88 -14.16 -8.79
C ASP A 39 -19.53 -14.75 -8.30
N GLU A 40 -18.40 -14.17 -8.72
CA GLU A 40 -17.05 -14.59 -8.33
C GLU A 40 -16.51 -13.81 -7.12
N GLY A 41 -17.15 -12.70 -6.75
CA GLY A 41 -16.76 -11.85 -5.64
C GLY A 41 -16.95 -12.45 -4.24
N ALA A 42 -17.50 -13.67 -4.12
CA ALA A 42 -17.58 -14.39 -2.85
C ALA A 42 -17.07 -15.84 -2.96
N LEU A 43 -15.99 -16.15 -2.24
CA LEU A 43 -15.31 -17.44 -2.30
C LEU A 43 -15.17 -18.10 -0.93
N PHE A 44 -15.45 -19.40 -0.86
CA PHE A 44 -15.04 -20.23 0.29
C PHE A 44 -13.58 -20.64 0.12
N VAL A 45 -12.72 -20.16 1.01
CA VAL A 45 -11.25 -20.30 0.89
C VAL A 45 -10.67 -21.41 1.78
N GLY A 46 -11.44 -21.98 2.70
CA GLY A 46 -11.04 -23.17 3.46
C GLY A 46 -11.41 -23.16 4.93
N ALA A 47 -10.58 -23.81 5.74
CA ALA A 47 -10.80 -24.07 7.16
C ALA A 47 -10.93 -22.77 8.00
N PRO A 48 -11.39 -22.87 9.27
CA PRO A 48 -11.47 -21.72 10.16
C PRO A 48 -10.19 -20.87 10.18
N GLY A 49 -10.34 -19.55 10.10
CA GLY A 49 -9.23 -18.59 10.06
C GLY A 49 -8.68 -18.27 8.66
N SER A 50 -8.81 -19.18 7.68
CA SER A 50 -8.25 -19.00 6.33
C SER A 50 -8.74 -17.74 5.60
N GLY A 51 -10.01 -17.35 5.78
CA GLY A 51 -10.57 -16.12 5.20
C GLY A 51 -9.96 -14.83 5.72
N HIS A 52 -9.66 -14.76 7.03
CA HIS A 52 -8.96 -13.60 7.60
C HIS A 52 -7.49 -13.60 7.18
N PHE A 53 -6.86 -14.76 7.19
CA PHE A 53 -5.47 -14.89 6.73
C PHE A 53 -5.31 -14.47 5.27
N ALA A 54 -6.18 -14.92 4.36
CA ALA A 54 -6.20 -14.50 2.97
C ALA A 54 -6.34 -12.97 2.82
N LYS A 55 -7.17 -12.34 3.65
CA LYS A 55 -7.31 -10.87 3.67
C LYS A 55 -6.04 -10.15 4.15
N LEU A 56 -5.33 -10.70 5.13
CA LEU A 56 -4.05 -10.12 5.57
C LEU A 56 -3.00 -10.20 4.44
N ILE A 57 -2.91 -11.35 3.75
CA ILE A 57 -2.02 -11.48 2.59
C ILE A 57 -2.43 -10.54 1.45
N HIS A 58 -3.72 -10.38 1.18
CA HIS A 58 -4.23 -9.37 0.23
C HIS A 58 -3.71 -7.97 0.58
N ASN A 59 -3.79 -7.55 1.84
CA ASN A 59 -3.32 -6.23 2.27
C ASN A 59 -1.80 -6.07 2.14
N ALA A 60 -1.02 -7.13 2.39
CA ALA A 60 0.42 -7.11 2.14
C ALA A 60 0.76 -6.92 0.65
N ILE A 61 0.03 -7.57 -0.26
CA ILE A 61 0.18 -7.40 -1.71
C ILE A 61 -0.19 -5.97 -2.10
N GLU A 62 -1.34 -5.48 -1.63
CA GLU A 62 -1.80 -4.10 -1.86
C GLU A 62 -0.73 -3.09 -1.45
N PHE A 63 -0.11 -3.28 -0.30
CA PHE A 63 0.92 -2.38 0.22
C PHE A 63 2.17 -2.30 -0.67
N GLY A 64 2.62 -3.44 -1.21
CA GLY A 64 3.70 -3.46 -2.20
C GLY A 64 3.33 -2.72 -3.49
N MET A 65 2.08 -2.85 -3.95
CA MET A 65 1.59 -2.13 -5.13
C MET A 65 1.49 -0.62 -4.90
N LEU A 66 1.00 -0.19 -3.74
CA LEU A 66 0.92 1.22 -3.36
C LEU A 66 2.30 1.88 -3.39
N GLN A 67 3.30 1.22 -2.79
CA GLN A 67 4.67 1.72 -2.81
C GLN A 67 5.21 1.84 -4.23
N ALA A 68 5.04 0.81 -5.07
CA ALA A 68 5.51 0.84 -6.46
C ALA A 68 4.86 1.96 -7.29
N ILE A 69 3.55 2.21 -7.09
CA ILE A 69 2.84 3.32 -7.74
C ILE A 69 3.38 4.67 -7.23
N GLY A 70 3.57 4.82 -5.92
CA GLY A 70 4.12 6.03 -5.31
C GLY A 70 5.53 6.37 -5.80
N GLU A 71 6.41 5.38 -5.90
CA GLU A 71 7.74 5.52 -6.50
C GLU A 71 7.66 5.94 -7.96
N GLY A 72 6.71 5.40 -8.73
CA GLY A 72 6.44 5.82 -10.10
C GLY A 72 6.06 7.30 -10.20
N VAL A 73 5.22 7.81 -9.29
CA VAL A 73 4.88 9.24 -9.21
C VAL A 73 6.13 10.08 -8.95
N GLU A 74 6.97 9.68 -8.00
CA GLU A 74 8.22 10.38 -7.67
C GLU A 74 9.16 10.44 -8.88
N LEU A 75 9.33 9.31 -9.58
CA LEU A 75 10.15 9.24 -10.79
C LEU A 75 9.65 10.18 -11.89
N LEU A 76 8.33 10.21 -12.13
CA LEU A 76 7.72 11.08 -13.13
C LEU A 76 7.92 12.56 -12.77
N LYS A 77 7.69 12.94 -11.50
CA LYS A 77 7.86 14.32 -11.04
C LYS A 77 9.32 14.79 -11.10
N ARG A 78 10.28 13.89 -10.88
CA ARG A 78 11.73 14.20 -10.93
C ARG A 78 12.38 13.91 -12.29
N SER A 79 11.59 13.51 -13.28
CA SER A 79 12.09 13.11 -14.61
C SER A 79 12.73 14.25 -15.41
N GLY A 80 12.42 15.50 -15.05
CA GLY A 80 12.82 16.70 -15.80
C GLY A 80 11.91 17.03 -16.99
N TYR A 81 10.84 16.26 -17.20
CA TYR A 81 9.81 16.54 -18.20
C TYR A 81 8.60 17.22 -17.57
N GLU A 82 7.99 18.15 -18.31
CA GLU A 82 6.68 18.72 -17.98
C GLU A 82 5.59 17.74 -18.40
N LEU A 83 5.10 16.94 -17.44
CA LEU A 83 4.12 15.88 -17.68
C LEU A 83 2.78 16.19 -17.01
N ASP A 84 1.68 16.01 -17.75
CA ASP A 84 0.34 15.96 -17.17
C ASP A 84 0.12 14.57 -16.55
N LEU A 85 0.36 14.47 -15.24
CA LEU A 85 0.22 13.20 -14.52
C LEU A 85 -1.22 12.71 -14.46
N VAL A 86 -2.20 13.63 -14.40
CA VAL A 86 -3.62 13.24 -14.37
C VAL A 86 -4.00 12.59 -15.70
N ALA A 87 -3.64 13.22 -16.81
CA ALA A 87 -3.87 12.66 -18.14
C ALA A 87 -3.12 11.32 -18.33
N LEU A 88 -1.91 11.20 -17.80
CA LEU A 88 -1.10 9.99 -17.93
C LEU A 88 -1.70 8.80 -17.16
N PHE A 89 -2.09 9.00 -15.89
CA PHE A 89 -2.75 7.95 -15.10
C PHE A 89 -4.10 7.55 -15.70
N ASN A 90 -4.86 8.52 -16.24
CA ASN A 90 -6.06 8.23 -17.01
C ASN A 90 -5.73 7.39 -18.26
N ASN A 91 -4.70 7.75 -19.02
CA ASN A 91 -4.25 6.98 -20.18
C ASN A 91 -3.89 5.53 -19.81
N TRP A 92 -3.26 5.29 -18.66
CA TRP A 92 -2.93 3.93 -18.22
C TRP A 92 -4.15 3.04 -17.94
N MET A 93 -5.31 3.63 -17.66
CA MET A 93 -6.55 2.85 -17.55
C MET A 93 -7.04 2.32 -18.90
N HIS A 94 -6.48 2.79 -20.03
CA HIS A 94 -6.87 2.42 -21.38
C HIS A 94 -5.88 1.42 -21.99
N GLY A 95 -5.90 0.18 -21.48
CA GLY A 95 -5.15 -0.95 -22.07
C GLY A 95 -3.71 -1.14 -21.57
N SER A 96 -3.25 -0.35 -20.59
CA SER A 96 -1.95 -0.59 -19.96
C SER A 96 -1.93 -1.92 -19.18
N VAL A 97 -0.73 -2.49 -19.01
CA VAL A 97 -0.49 -3.67 -18.18
C VAL A 97 -0.75 -3.37 -16.71
N ILE A 98 -0.41 -2.17 -16.24
CA ILE A 98 -0.55 -1.77 -14.83
C ILE A 98 -1.95 -1.24 -14.49
N ARG A 99 -2.91 -1.34 -15.42
CA ARG A 99 -4.30 -0.88 -15.17
C ARG A 99 -4.85 -1.59 -13.94
N SER A 100 -5.32 -0.81 -12.97
CA SER A 100 -5.83 -1.34 -11.71
C SER A 100 -6.68 -0.27 -11.02
N TRP A 101 -7.49 -0.68 -10.04
CA TRP A 101 -8.23 0.28 -9.23
C TRP A 101 -7.31 1.23 -8.46
N LEU A 102 -6.15 0.77 -7.99
CA LEU A 102 -5.16 1.63 -7.32
C LEU A 102 -4.61 2.71 -8.25
N THR A 103 -4.35 2.36 -9.52
CA THR A 103 -3.93 3.33 -10.54
C THR A 103 -5.04 4.35 -10.82
N GLU A 104 -6.29 3.91 -10.90
CA GLU A 104 -7.45 4.79 -11.06
C GLU A 104 -7.58 5.77 -9.88
N LEU A 105 -7.46 5.27 -8.64
CA LEU A 105 -7.51 6.08 -7.43
C LEU A 105 -6.38 7.12 -7.39
N MET A 106 -5.16 6.74 -7.80
CA MET A 106 -4.05 7.67 -7.87
C MET A 106 -4.31 8.79 -8.89
N GLY A 107 -4.85 8.47 -10.07
CA GLY A 107 -5.24 9.47 -11.07
C GLY A 107 -6.28 10.47 -10.53
N LYS A 108 -7.29 9.97 -9.79
CA LYS A 108 -8.29 10.80 -9.11
C LYS A 108 -7.67 11.70 -8.04
N ALA A 109 -6.83 11.13 -7.17
CA ALA A 109 -6.14 11.87 -6.12
C ALA A 109 -5.21 12.96 -6.67
N LEU A 110 -4.54 12.71 -7.80
CA LEU A 110 -3.72 13.72 -8.50
C LEU A 110 -4.56 14.89 -9.04
N ALA A 111 -5.80 14.63 -9.49
CA ALA A 111 -6.69 15.69 -9.95
C ALA A 111 -7.15 16.59 -8.81
N GLU A 112 -7.35 16.02 -7.62
CA GLU A 112 -7.74 16.74 -6.40
C GLU A 112 -6.53 17.46 -5.77
N HIS A 113 -5.34 16.88 -5.85
CA HIS A 113 -4.11 17.37 -5.21
C HIS A 113 -2.89 17.46 -6.15
N PRO A 114 -2.92 18.28 -7.23
CA PRO A 114 -1.90 18.27 -8.27
C PRO A 114 -0.50 18.67 -7.80
N GLY A 115 -0.40 19.47 -6.74
CA GLY A 115 0.87 19.99 -6.23
C GLY A 115 1.50 19.19 -5.10
N PHE A 116 0.75 18.33 -4.40
CA PHE A 116 1.14 17.67 -3.14
C PHE A 116 1.61 18.61 -1.99
N GLY A 117 1.77 19.91 -2.22
CA GLY A 117 2.47 20.82 -1.30
C GLY A 117 1.77 21.08 0.04
N GLU A 118 0.50 20.72 0.15
CA GLU A 118 -0.29 20.80 1.39
C GLU A 118 -0.28 19.48 2.18
N LEU A 119 0.25 18.40 1.60
CA LEU A 119 0.26 17.07 2.20
C LEU A 119 1.54 16.85 3.03
N SER A 120 1.39 16.17 4.16
CA SER A 120 2.52 15.67 4.94
C SER A 120 3.11 14.42 4.28
N THR A 121 4.39 14.14 4.55
CA THR A 121 5.01 12.85 4.21
C THR A 121 4.58 11.73 5.15
N TYR A 122 3.98 12.04 6.29
CA TYR A 122 3.55 11.04 7.27
C TYR A 122 2.47 10.12 6.69
N VAL A 123 2.66 8.81 6.81
CA VAL A 123 1.68 7.80 6.43
C VAL A 123 1.34 6.94 7.66
N GLU A 124 0.04 6.84 7.97
CA GLU A 124 -0.46 6.02 9.08
C GLU A 124 -0.29 4.53 8.78
N ASP A 125 -0.07 3.72 9.81
CA ASP A 125 0.13 2.28 9.69
C ASP A 125 -0.77 1.53 10.66
N THR A 126 -1.69 0.72 10.13
CA THR A 126 -2.62 -0.09 10.91
C THR A 126 -1.95 -1.32 11.53
N GLY A 127 -0.73 -1.67 11.11
CA GLY A 127 0.05 -2.80 11.63
C GLY A 127 -0.25 -4.15 10.97
N GLU A 128 -1.25 -4.24 10.10
CA GLU A 128 -1.63 -5.51 9.46
C GLU A 128 -0.52 -6.07 8.55
N VAL A 129 0.19 -5.20 7.84
CA VAL A 129 1.30 -5.59 6.96
C VAL A 129 2.51 -6.05 7.78
N LYS A 130 2.81 -5.38 8.91
CA LYS A 130 3.84 -5.83 9.86
C LYS A 130 3.56 -7.23 10.38
N TRP A 131 2.32 -7.50 10.76
CA TRP A 131 1.92 -8.83 11.21
C TRP A 131 2.21 -9.92 10.15
N VAL A 132 1.90 -9.63 8.87
CA VAL A 132 2.19 -10.57 7.77
C VAL A 132 3.70 -10.79 7.60
N LEU A 133 4.50 -9.72 7.71
CA LEU A 133 5.96 -9.82 7.62
C LEU A 133 6.55 -10.62 8.79
N ASP A 134 6.07 -10.40 10.02
CA ASP A 134 6.50 -11.16 11.19
C ASP A 134 6.18 -12.65 11.01
N TRP A 135 4.95 -12.97 10.59
CA TRP A 135 4.58 -14.35 10.27
C TRP A 135 5.46 -14.94 9.16
N ALA A 136 5.72 -14.20 8.08
CA ALA A 136 6.55 -14.69 6.98
C ALA A 136 7.99 -14.98 7.44
N LEU A 137 8.55 -14.14 8.32
CA LEU A 137 9.86 -14.37 8.93
C LEU A 137 9.88 -15.63 9.80
N GLU A 138 8.86 -15.84 10.65
CA GLU A 138 8.73 -17.05 11.46
C GLU A 138 8.62 -18.34 10.62
N GLN A 139 8.11 -18.23 9.39
CA GLN A 139 7.98 -19.34 8.44
C GLN A 139 9.16 -19.48 7.47
N ASP A 140 10.22 -18.67 7.60
CA ASP A 140 11.35 -18.61 6.66
C ASP A 140 10.91 -18.33 5.19
N ILE A 141 9.86 -17.51 5.00
CA ILE A 141 9.34 -17.15 3.68
C ILE A 141 9.86 -15.77 3.24
N PRO A 142 10.61 -15.66 2.13
CA PRO A 142 11.11 -14.38 1.64
C PRO A 142 9.98 -13.52 1.03
N THR A 143 9.80 -12.30 1.53
CA THR A 143 8.76 -11.33 1.08
C THR A 143 9.32 -9.94 0.73
N PRO A 144 10.40 -9.85 -0.09
CA PRO A 144 11.21 -8.64 -0.23
C PRO A 144 10.44 -7.39 -0.68
N ALA A 145 9.50 -7.51 -1.62
CA ALA A 145 8.74 -6.36 -2.11
C ALA A 145 7.90 -5.69 -1.00
N VAL A 146 7.25 -6.51 -0.17
CA VAL A 146 6.44 -6.02 0.96
C VAL A 146 7.35 -5.48 2.07
N SER A 147 8.48 -6.15 2.34
CA SER A 147 9.44 -5.69 3.35
C SER A 147 10.00 -4.30 3.02
N VAL A 148 10.34 -4.05 1.75
CA VAL A 148 10.83 -2.74 1.30
C VAL A 148 9.73 -1.69 1.41
N ALA A 149 8.50 -2.00 0.99
CA ALA A 149 7.36 -1.09 1.13
C ALA A 149 7.10 -0.70 2.59
N GLN A 150 7.10 -1.68 3.50
CA GLN A 150 6.95 -1.42 4.94
C GLN A 150 8.08 -0.56 5.50
N THR A 151 9.32 -0.82 5.07
CA THR A 151 10.49 -0.03 5.49
C THR A 151 10.40 1.42 5.00
N ALA A 152 9.96 1.63 3.76
CA ALA A 152 9.74 2.96 3.20
C ALA A 152 8.71 3.75 4.03
N LEU A 153 7.57 3.13 4.38
CA LEU A 153 6.59 3.77 5.25
C LEU A 153 7.19 4.18 6.61
N MET A 154 8.02 3.33 7.22
CA MET A 154 8.68 3.66 8.49
C MET A 154 9.57 4.90 8.35
N GLN A 155 10.30 5.02 7.24
CA GLN A 155 11.14 6.19 6.95
C GLN A 155 10.32 7.46 6.76
N TYR A 156 9.16 7.39 6.10
CA TYR A 156 8.30 8.54 5.88
C TYR A 156 7.73 9.16 7.17
N ARG A 157 7.72 8.38 8.26
CA ARG A 157 7.25 8.81 9.59
C ARG A 157 8.32 9.46 10.47
N ASP A 158 9.60 9.18 10.22
CA ASP A 158 10.72 9.68 11.02
C ASP A 158 11.62 10.60 10.20
N LEU A 159 11.22 11.87 10.12
CA LEU A 159 12.00 12.91 9.44
C LEU A 159 13.25 13.33 10.24
N ASP A 160 13.41 12.87 11.49
CA ASP A 160 14.52 13.26 12.38
C ASP A 160 15.46 12.08 12.72
N SER A 161 15.61 11.13 11.79
CA SER A 161 16.30 9.86 12.00
C SER A 161 17.71 9.98 12.61
N PRO A 162 17.93 9.47 13.84
CA PRO A 162 19.26 9.38 14.44
C PRO A 162 20.24 8.55 13.59
N THR A 163 19.75 7.55 12.88
CA THR A 163 20.56 6.74 11.94
C THR A 163 21.14 7.60 10.83
N ALA A 164 20.33 8.46 10.20
CA ALA A 164 20.81 9.36 9.14
C ALA A 164 21.87 10.33 9.68
N LYS A 165 21.65 10.89 10.87
CA LYS A 165 22.62 11.78 11.55
C LYS A 165 23.92 11.05 11.88
N ALA A 166 23.85 9.83 12.42
CA ALA A 166 25.02 9.03 12.75
C ALA A 166 25.84 8.67 11.49
N VAL A 167 25.17 8.30 10.39
CA VAL A 167 25.85 8.04 9.11
C VAL A 167 26.52 9.31 8.58
N ALA A 168 25.86 10.46 8.63
CA ALA A 168 26.44 11.74 8.22
C ALA A 168 27.69 12.08 9.06
N LEU A 169 27.61 11.90 10.39
CA LEU A 169 28.74 12.09 11.30
C LEU A 169 29.90 11.15 10.98
N LEU A 170 29.65 9.85 10.80
CA LEU A 170 30.70 8.90 10.44
C LEU A 170 31.38 9.28 9.13
N ARG A 171 30.61 9.59 8.09
CA ARG A 171 31.12 10.06 6.78
C ARG A 171 31.95 11.33 6.91
N ASN A 172 31.55 12.25 7.79
CA ASN A 172 32.34 13.42 8.10
C ASN A 172 33.66 13.06 8.80
N GLN A 173 33.64 12.16 9.79
CA GLN A 173 34.83 11.79 10.57
C GLN A 173 35.90 11.06 9.75
N PHE A 174 35.53 10.06 8.95
CA PHE A 174 36.54 9.29 8.19
C PHE A 174 36.88 9.91 6.83
N GLY A 175 35.95 10.67 6.22
CA GLY A 175 36.06 11.12 4.84
C GLY A 175 35.97 12.64 4.65
N GLY A 176 35.76 13.42 5.71
CA GLY A 176 35.62 14.88 5.63
C GLY A 176 34.35 15.34 4.91
N HIS A 177 33.35 14.47 4.71
CA HIS A 177 32.10 14.85 4.03
C HIS A 177 31.36 15.97 4.80
N PRO A 178 30.78 16.98 4.12
CA PRO A 178 30.10 18.09 4.79
C PRO A 178 28.93 17.64 5.68
N LEU A 179 28.74 18.37 6.78
CA LEU A 179 27.55 18.27 7.61
C LEU A 179 26.62 19.44 7.31
N HIS A 180 25.32 19.17 7.31
CA HIS A 180 24.29 20.18 7.06
C HIS A 180 23.47 20.42 8.34
N PRO A 181 23.17 21.70 8.69
CA PRO A 181 22.36 22.02 9.86
C PRO A 181 20.88 21.67 9.62
N ALA A 182 20.15 21.35 10.70
CA ALA A 182 18.71 21.14 10.65
C ALA A 182 18.00 22.43 10.19
N SER A 183 17.21 22.31 9.13
CA SER A 183 16.39 23.39 8.57
C SER A 183 15.24 23.76 9.52
N GLU A 184 14.71 24.98 9.40
CA GLU A 184 13.55 25.43 10.21
C GLU A 184 12.25 24.66 9.90
N ARG A 185 12.14 24.03 8.72
CA ARG A 185 10.99 23.18 8.34
C ARG A 185 10.95 21.84 9.08
N GLU A 186 12.08 21.33 9.54
CA GLU A 186 12.19 20.04 10.26
C GLU A 186 11.84 20.18 11.76
N ARG A 187 11.53 21.39 12.25
CA ARG A 187 11.25 21.68 13.67
C ARG A 187 9.76 21.83 14.01
N ARG A 188 8.86 21.63 13.05
CA ARG A 188 7.39 21.71 13.22
C ARG A 188 6.75 20.37 12.94
#